data_AF-A0A7S1YWR1-F1
#
_entry.id   AF-A0A7S1YWR1-F1
#
_cell.length_a   1.000
_cell.length_b   1.000
_cell.length_c   1.000
_cell.angle_alpha   90.00
_cell.angle_beta   90.00
_cell.angle_gamma   90.00
#
_symmetry.space_group_name_H-M   'P 1'
#
loop_
_entity.id
_entity.type
_entity.pdbx_description
1 polymer ?
#
loop_
_entity_poly.entity_id
_entity_poly.type
_entity_poly.pdbx_seq_one_letter_code
_entity_poly.pdbx_strand_id
1 'polypeptide(L)'
;EGRPPPPPARSDSDSDSDSDAEVGGSDDSSDDEFVQRDEDAKIHVSRLARQGGVGGAQMKVTARNLRIREDTAKYLRNLDPGSSYYDPKSRSMRDAPNPEERGEDAAFAGDNFARISGDAVGLAETQTFAWDAEKRSGGDVR
;
A
#
# COMPACT_ATOMS: atom_id res chain seq x y z
N GLU A 1 17.16 3.14 52.16
CA GLU A 1 16.46 4.35 51.67
C GLU A 1 17.19 4.85 50.42
N GLY A 2 16.57 4.74 49.24
CA GLY A 2 17.19 5.08 47.95
C GLY A 2 16.67 6.41 47.43
N ARG A 3 17.57 7.30 46.98
CA ARG A 3 17.21 8.61 46.40
C ARG A 3 16.54 8.46 45.02
N PRO A 4 15.56 9.32 44.66
CA PRO A 4 14.96 9.32 43.33
C PRO A 4 15.85 10.02 42.27
N PRO A 5 15.69 9.70 40.97
CA PRO A 5 16.48 10.27 39.88
C PRO A 5 16.05 11.70 39.48
N PRO A 6 16.93 12.50 38.83
CA PRO A 6 16.63 13.88 38.42
C PRO A 6 15.81 13.95 37.12
N PRO A 7 15.08 15.06 36.86
CA PRO A 7 14.31 15.23 35.62
C PRO A 7 15.20 15.66 34.43
N PRO A 8 14.76 15.42 33.17
CA PRO A 8 15.53 15.79 31.99
C PRO A 8 15.46 17.30 31.71
N ALA A 9 16.58 17.86 31.25
CA ALA A 9 16.70 19.24 30.80
C ALA A 9 16.13 19.41 29.37
N ARG A 10 15.42 20.52 29.15
CA ARG A 10 14.99 20.99 27.82
C ARG A 10 16.03 21.98 27.28
N SER A 11 16.41 21.83 26.02
CA SER A 11 17.22 22.81 25.29
C SER A 11 16.63 22.98 23.89
N ASP A 12 15.95 24.11 23.70
CA ASP A 12 15.50 24.60 22.39
C ASP A 12 16.62 25.48 21.81
N SER A 13 16.95 25.28 20.53
CA SER A 13 17.95 26.08 19.80
C SER A 13 17.69 25.96 18.30
N ASP A 14 16.80 26.80 17.78
CA ASP A 14 16.60 27.02 16.36
C ASP A 14 17.62 28.04 15.83
N SER A 15 18.29 27.73 14.72
CA SER A 15 19.14 28.69 14.00
C SER A 15 19.04 28.42 12.50
N ASP A 16 18.18 29.17 11.83
CA ASP A 16 18.06 29.22 10.37
C ASP A 16 19.14 30.15 9.79
N SER A 17 19.85 29.70 8.75
CA SER A 17 20.78 30.52 7.97
C SER A 17 20.57 30.23 6.49
N ASP A 18 19.85 31.12 5.81
CA ASP A 18 19.70 31.17 4.35
C ASP A 18 20.96 31.75 3.70
N SER A 19 21.37 31.20 2.55
CA SER A 19 22.27 31.88 1.60
C SER A 19 22.05 31.36 0.18
N ASP A 20 22.02 32.34 -0.73
CA ASP A 20 21.44 32.35 -2.07
C ASP A 20 22.14 31.53 -3.18
N ALA A 21 21.41 31.42 -4.29
CA ALA A 21 21.61 30.64 -5.50
C ALA A 21 22.75 31.09 -6.43
N GLU A 22 23.20 30.18 -7.31
CA GLU A 22 23.61 30.52 -8.69
C GLU A 22 23.20 29.38 -9.65
N VAL A 23 22.39 29.72 -10.66
CA VAL A 23 21.90 28.82 -11.71
C VAL A 23 22.73 29.09 -12.99
N GLY A 24 23.49 28.08 -13.43
CA GLY A 24 24.18 28.09 -14.72
C GLY A 24 23.40 27.25 -15.72
N GLY A 25 22.74 27.89 -16.68
CA GLY A 25 22.01 27.23 -17.77
C GLY A 25 22.94 26.75 -18.88
N SER A 26 22.68 25.53 -19.37
CA SER A 26 23.14 25.03 -20.66
C SER A 26 22.00 24.26 -21.30
N ASP A 27 21.40 24.89 -22.30
CA ASP A 27 20.44 24.35 -23.26
C ASP A 27 21.19 23.53 -24.32
N ASP A 28 20.85 22.25 -24.48
CA ASP A 28 21.18 21.50 -25.69
C ASP A 28 19.97 20.65 -26.07
N SER A 29 19.51 20.92 -27.28
CA SER A 29 18.24 20.54 -27.86
C SER A 29 18.41 19.31 -28.75
N SER A 30 17.55 18.30 -28.58
CA SER A 30 17.20 17.33 -29.62
C SER A 30 15.86 16.68 -29.24
N ASP A 31 14.80 17.38 -29.64
CA ASP A 31 13.41 16.95 -29.58
C ASP A 31 13.09 16.13 -30.85
N ASP A 32 12.96 14.81 -30.70
CA ASP A 32 12.43 13.90 -31.72
C ASP A 32 11.12 13.30 -31.16
N GLU A 33 10.03 14.08 -31.23
CA GLU A 33 8.69 13.64 -30.84
C GLU A 33 8.15 12.65 -31.89
N PHE A 34 8.06 11.38 -31.51
CA PHE A 34 7.37 10.34 -32.28
C PHE A 34 5.85 10.59 -32.25
N VAL A 35 5.33 11.29 -33.26
CA VAL A 35 3.88 11.53 -33.39
C VAL A 35 3.23 10.37 -34.14
N GLN A 36 2.59 9.43 -33.43
CA GLN A 36 1.65 8.49 -34.05
C GLN A 36 0.37 9.24 -34.42
N ARG A 37 0.10 9.28 -35.73
CA ARG A 37 -1.01 10.03 -36.32
C ARG A 37 -2.22 9.11 -36.53
N ASP A 38 -3.04 8.95 -35.49
CA ASP A 38 -4.40 8.42 -35.62
C ASP A 38 -5.40 9.60 -35.71
N GLU A 39 -6.15 9.66 -36.81
CA GLU A 39 -6.98 10.80 -37.23
C GLU A 39 -8.22 11.07 -36.36
N ASP A 40 -8.44 10.32 -35.27
CA ASP A 40 -9.56 10.50 -34.34
C ASP A 40 -9.14 10.60 -32.85
N ALA A 41 -7.84 10.74 -32.57
CA ALA A 41 -7.38 11.02 -31.22
C ALA A 41 -7.61 12.51 -30.89
N LYS A 42 -8.69 12.82 -30.16
CA LYS A 42 -8.84 14.11 -29.47
C LYS A 42 -7.52 14.42 -28.76
N ILE A 43 -6.84 15.43 -29.27
CA ILE A 43 -5.57 15.95 -28.77
C ILE A 43 -5.79 16.44 -27.33
N HIS A 44 -5.66 15.52 -26.39
CA HIS A 44 -5.32 15.82 -25.00
C HIS A 44 -3.79 15.87 -24.90
N VAL A 45 -3.15 16.62 -25.80
CA VAL A 45 -1.74 17.01 -25.64
C VAL A 45 -1.74 18.05 -24.54
N SER A 46 -1.54 17.53 -23.32
CA SER A 46 -0.57 18.03 -22.37
C SER A 46 -0.06 19.42 -22.74
N ARG A 47 -0.69 20.45 -22.16
CA ARG A 47 -0.05 21.75 -22.04
C ARG A 47 1.17 21.52 -21.14
N LEU A 48 2.27 21.22 -21.81
CA LEU A 48 3.62 21.07 -21.34
C LEU A 48 3.85 22.02 -20.17
N ALA A 49 4.15 21.43 -19.00
CA ALA A 49 4.61 22.16 -17.84
C ALA A 49 5.85 22.94 -18.26
N ARG A 50 5.68 24.24 -18.51
CA ARG A 50 6.80 25.16 -18.69
C ARG A 50 7.57 25.18 -17.38
N GLN A 51 8.73 24.53 -17.40
CA GLN A 51 9.79 24.67 -16.42
C GLN A 51 10.04 26.18 -16.20
N GLY A 52 9.84 26.66 -14.97
CA GLY A 52 10.28 28.00 -14.56
C GLY A 52 9.20 29.08 -14.34
N GLY A 53 7.91 28.74 -14.20
CA GLY A 53 6.87 29.74 -13.89
C GLY A 53 5.97 29.30 -12.74
N VAL A 54 6.09 30.00 -11.60
CA VAL A 54 5.33 29.84 -10.34
C VAL A 54 3.97 29.15 -10.52
N GLY A 55 3.91 27.86 -10.19
CA GLY A 55 2.67 27.10 -9.99
C GLY A 55 1.93 27.59 -8.74
N GLY A 56 1.42 28.81 -8.79
CA GLY A 56 0.71 29.47 -7.70
C GLY A 56 -0.63 28.79 -7.39
N ALA A 57 -0.90 28.61 -6.10
CA ALA A 57 -2.19 28.34 -5.45
C ALA A 57 -2.93 27.00 -5.69
N GLN A 58 -2.88 26.35 -6.86
CA GLN A 58 -3.73 25.17 -7.15
C GLN A 58 -3.08 23.80 -6.90
N MET A 59 -1.76 23.74 -6.63
CA MET A 59 -1.09 22.49 -6.26
C MET A 59 -0.84 22.38 -4.76
N LYS A 60 -1.63 23.10 -3.95
CA LYS A 60 -1.78 22.85 -2.52
C LYS A 60 -2.77 21.69 -2.36
N VAL A 61 -2.37 20.48 -2.73
CA VAL A 61 -3.03 19.30 -2.17
C VAL A 61 -2.66 19.33 -0.70
N THR A 62 -3.50 19.97 0.13
CA THR A 62 -3.40 19.83 1.58
C THR A 62 -3.35 18.33 1.83
N ALA A 63 -2.31 17.84 2.48
CA ALA A 63 -2.18 16.41 2.76
C ALA A 63 -3.34 16.04 3.68
N ARG A 64 -4.47 15.63 3.09
CA ARG A 64 -5.64 15.17 3.84
C ARG A 64 -5.29 13.80 4.41
N ASN A 65 -5.85 13.49 5.58
CA ASN A 65 -5.75 12.14 6.12
C ASN A 65 -6.31 11.15 5.07
N LEU A 66 -5.44 10.31 4.52
CA LEU A 66 -5.75 9.37 3.43
C LEU A 66 -6.53 8.15 3.90
N ARG A 67 -6.69 7.98 5.22
CA ARG A 67 -7.50 6.90 5.78
C ARG A 67 -8.97 7.14 5.46
N ILE A 68 -9.57 6.16 4.80
CA ILE A 68 -11.02 6.04 4.62
C ILE A 68 -11.65 5.85 6.00
N ARG A 69 -12.61 6.70 6.37
CA ARG A 69 -13.18 6.71 7.73
C ARG A 69 -14.23 5.61 7.93
N GLU A 70 -14.82 5.18 6.83
CA GLU A 70 -15.82 4.14 6.70
C GLU A 70 -15.21 2.75 6.95
N ASP A 71 -13.94 2.58 6.61
CA ASP A 71 -13.21 1.33 6.79
C ASP A 71 -12.70 1.22 8.24
N THR A 72 -13.42 0.41 9.02
CA THR A 72 -13.00 0.02 10.36
C THR A 72 -11.79 -0.92 10.29
N ALA A 73 -10.77 -0.62 11.09
CA ALA A 73 -9.57 -1.45 11.15
C ALA A 73 -9.88 -2.84 11.72
N LYS A 74 -9.14 -3.87 11.29
CA LYS A 74 -9.38 -5.26 11.70
C LYS A 74 -9.39 -5.44 13.22
N TYR A 75 -8.40 -4.88 13.92
CA TYR A 75 -8.27 -4.94 15.39
C TYR A 75 -9.30 -4.11 16.16
N LEU A 76 -10.16 -3.33 15.49
CA LEU A 76 -11.25 -2.58 16.11
C LEU A 76 -12.61 -3.24 15.87
N ARG A 77 -12.66 -4.38 15.17
CA ARG A 77 -13.94 -5.09 14.95
C ARG A 77 -14.45 -5.77 16.21
N ASN A 78 -13.55 -6.27 17.05
CA ASN A 78 -13.85 -6.78 18.38
C ASN A 78 -12.79 -6.27 19.36
N LEU A 79 -13.23 -5.65 20.46
CA LEU A 79 -12.36 -5.06 21.50
C LEU A 79 -12.05 -6.04 22.63
N ASP A 80 -12.67 -7.22 22.64
CA ASP A 80 -12.37 -8.27 23.61
C ASP A 80 -10.90 -8.72 23.44
N PRO A 81 -10.07 -8.66 24.49
CA PRO A 81 -8.70 -9.17 24.44
C PRO A 81 -8.60 -10.67 24.09
N GLY A 82 -9.68 -11.45 24.29
CA GLY A 82 -9.76 -12.86 23.90
C GLY A 82 -10.13 -13.10 22.42
N SER A 83 -10.38 -12.03 21.65
CA SER A 83 -10.71 -12.13 20.23
C SER A 83 -9.50 -12.53 19.35
N SER A 84 -9.76 -12.72 18.05
CA SER A 84 -8.73 -13.16 17.09
C SER A 84 -7.50 -12.23 17.09
N TYR A 85 -6.31 -12.82 17.08
CA TYR A 85 -5.06 -12.07 17.10
C TYR A 85 -4.82 -11.30 15.79
N TYR A 86 -4.45 -10.02 15.93
CA TYR A 86 -4.00 -9.16 14.83
C TYR A 86 -2.48 -9.00 14.87
N ASP A 87 -1.79 -9.37 13.79
CA ASP A 87 -0.37 -9.09 13.63
C ASP A 87 -0.17 -7.67 13.04
N PRO A 88 0.33 -6.68 13.82
CA PRO A 88 0.52 -5.31 13.33
C PRO A 88 1.60 -5.19 12.25
N LYS A 89 2.51 -6.17 12.13
CA LYS A 89 3.60 -6.12 11.14
C LYS A 89 3.10 -6.46 9.75
N SER A 90 2.46 -7.61 9.62
CA SER A 90 1.88 -8.07 8.35
C SER A 90 0.48 -7.50 8.09
N ARG A 91 -0.13 -6.84 9.09
CA ARG A 91 -1.51 -6.33 9.05
C ARG A 91 -2.55 -7.43 8.80
N SER A 92 -2.26 -8.64 9.25
CA SER A 92 -3.13 -9.80 9.06
C SER A 92 -3.89 -10.19 10.32
N MET A 93 -5.11 -10.67 10.13
CA MET A 93 -5.97 -11.25 11.17
C MET A 93 -6.42 -12.60 10.63
N ARG A 94 -5.94 -13.69 11.24
CA ARG A 94 -6.12 -15.05 10.71
C ARG A 94 -7.58 -15.49 10.80
N ASP A 95 -8.09 -15.51 12.03
CA ASP A 95 -9.43 -16.00 12.34
C ASP A 95 -10.43 -14.85 12.36
N ALA A 96 -11.73 -15.19 12.39
CA ALA A 96 -12.78 -14.20 12.48
C ALA A 96 -12.77 -13.54 13.88
N PRO A 97 -12.91 -12.20 13.97
CA PRO A 97 -12.98 -11.50 15.25
C PRO A 97 -14.23 -11.86 16.06
N ASN A 98 -15.31 -12.26 15.37
CA ASN A 98 -16.55 -12.76 15.96
C ASN A 98 -16.81 -14.18 15.42
N PRO A 99 -16.46 -15.24 16.17
CA PRO A 99 -16.68 -16.62 15.70
C PRO A 99 -18.15 -17.06 15.74
N GLU A 100 -19.00 -16.38 16.52
CA GLU A 100 -20.42 -16.69 16.63
C GLU A 100 -21.25 -16.17 15.46
N GLU A 101 -20.72 -15.18 14.72
CA GLU A 101 -21.41 -14.59 13.58
C GLU A 101 -21.19 -15.45 12.33
N ARG A 102 -22.25 -15.66 11.54
CA ARG A 102 -22.13 -16.39 10.28
C ARG A 102 -21.24 -15.59 9.34
N GLY A 103 -20.22 -16.22 8.77
CA GLY A 103 -19.21 -15.55 7.93
C GLY A 103 -19.76 -14.86 6.67
N GLU A 104 -21.00 -15.16 6.28
CA GLU A 104 -21.73 -14.53 5.17
C GLU A 104 -22.31 -13.14 5.55
N ASP A 105 -22.71 -12.98 6.81
CA ASP A 105 -23.29 -11.74 7.35
C ASP A 105 -22.21 -10.86 7.99
N ALA A 106 -21.10 -11.47 8.40
CA ALA A 106 -19.97 -10.79 9.00
C ALA A 106 -19.22 -9.93 7.97
N ALA A 107 -19.03 -8.65 8.28
CA ALA A 107 -18.24 -7.74 7.44
C ALA A 107 -16.76 -8.17 7.27
N PHE A 108 -16.27 -9.07 8.12
CA PHE A 108 -14.93 -9.66 8.00
C PHE A 108 -14.90 -11.04 8.68
N ALA A 109 -14.77 -12.10 7.88
CA ALA A 109 -14.72 -13.49 8.35
C ALA A 109 -13.28 -14.02 8.59
N GLY A 110 -12.28 -13.14 8.64
CA GLY A 110 -10.86 -13.53 8.79
C GLY A 110 -10.13 -13.68 7.44
N ASP A 111 -8.82 -13.48 7.45
CA ASP A 111 -8.00 -13.60 6.25
C ASP A 111 -7.90 -15.07 5.79
N ASN A 112 -8.03 -16.04 6.69
CA ASN A 112 -8.00 -17.46 6.33
C ASN A 112 -9.19 -17.86 5.47
N PHE A 113 -10.39 -17.32 5.75
CA PHE A 113 -11.58 -17.56 4.95
C PHE A 113 -11.38 -17.09 3.51
N ALA A 114 -10.86 -15.86 3.32
CA ALA A 114 -10.59 -15.33 1.99
C ALA A 114 -9.50 -16.11 1.25
N ARG A 115 -8.44 -16.56 1.95
CA ARG A 115 -7.30 -17.28 1.33
C ARG A 115 -7.66 -18.62 0.72
N ILE A 116 -8.58 -19.36 1.34
CA ILE A 116 -9.00 -20.69 0.86
C ILE A 116 -10.23 -20.63 -0.04
N SER A 117 -10.71 -19.42 -0.35
CA SER A 117 -11.88 -19.21 -1.20
C SER A 117 -11.49 -18.93 -2.66
N GLY A 118 -12.45 -19.11 -3.58
CA GLY A 118 -12.29 -18.82 -5.01
C GLY A 118 -11.36 -19.80 -5.72
N ASP A 119 -10.57 -19.28 -6.67
CA ASP A 119 -9.73 -20.07 -7.59
C ASP A 119 -8.62 -20.85 -6.87
N ALA A 120 -8.29 -20.49 -5.63
CA ALA A 120 -7.30 -21.21 -4.82
C ALA A 120 -7.64 -22.70 -4.67
N VAL A 121 -8.94 -23.04 -4.56
CA VAL A 121 -9.40 -24.43 -4.45
C VAL A 121 -9.18 -25.19 -5.75
N GLY A 122 -9.58 -24.63 -6.88
CA GLY A 122 -9.38 -25.25 -8.19
C GLY A 122 -7.90 -25.41 -8.55
N LEU A 123 -7.07 -24.44 -8.18
CA LEU A 123 -5.61 -24.56 -8.33
C LEU A 123 -5.05 -25.70 -7.46
N ALA A 124 -5.49 -25.82 -6.21
CA ALA A 124 -5.06 -26.90 -5.33
C ALA A 124 -5.48 -28.28 -5.89
N GLU A 125 -6.72 -28.40 -6.39
CA GLU A 125 -7.21 -29.63 -7.02
C GLU A 125 -6.38 -30.01 -8.25
N THR A 126 -6.15 -29.06 -9.18
CA THR A 126 -5.32 -29.30 -10.37
C THR A 126 -3.87 -29.63 -10.01
N GLN A 127 -3.32 -29.00 -8.98
CA GLN A 127 -1.99 -29.32 -8.46
C GLN A 127 -1.92 -30.76 -7.91
N THR A 128 -2.90 -31.17 -7.11
CA THR A 128 -2.96 -32.55 -6.60
C THR A 128 -3.13 -33.56 -7.73
N PHE A 129 -3.93 -33.24 -8.74
CA PHE A 129 -4.08 -34.05 -9.94
C PHE A 129 -2.75 -34.20 -10.71
N ALA A 130 -2.00 -33.11 -10.90
CA ALA A 130 -0.72 -33.14 -11.59
C ALA A 130 0.32 -34.00 -10.86
N TRP A 131 0.41 -33.87 -9.52
CA TRP A 131 1.30 -34.72 -8.70
C TRP A 131 0.90 -36.19 -8.72
N ASP A 132 -0.40 -36.48 -8.74
CA ASP A 132 -0.89 -37.85 -8.86
C ASP A 132 -0.60 -38.43 -10.24
N ALA A 133 -0.77 -37.64 -11.30
CA ALA A 133 -0.42 -38.04 -12.66
C ALA A 133 1.08 -38.29 -12.82
N GLU A 134 1.94 -37.45 -12.23
CA GLU A 134 3.40 -37.63 -12.20
C GLU A 134 3.79 -38.96 -11.52
N LYS A 135 3.23 -39.24 -10.33
CA LYS A 135 3.47 -40.50 -9.62
C LYS A 135 3.01 -41.72 -10.41
N ARG A 136 1.89 -41.60 -11.14
CA ARG A 136 1.31 -42.69 -11.95
C ARG A 136 2.03 -42.88 -13.28
N SER A 137 2.56 -41.81 -13.88
CA SER A 137 3.28 -41.81 -15.15
C SER A 137 4.72 -42.34 -15.03
N GLY A 138 5.17 -42.64 -13.80
CA GLY A 138 6.49 -43.21 -13.54
C GLY A 138 7.59 -42.17 -13.71
N GLY A 139 7.76 -41.31 -12.70
CA GLY A 139 8.93 -40.45 -12.55
C GLY A 139 10.23 -41.28 -12.47
N ASP A 140 10.74 -41.70 -13.62
CA ASP A 140 12.12 -42.01 -13.90
C ASP A 140 12.58 -41.04 -15.00
N VAL A 141 13.09 -39.89 -14.56
CA VAL A 141 14.18 -39.22 -15.27
C VAL A 141 15.22 -38.93 -14.19
N ARG A 142 16.25 -39.79 -14.17
CA ARG A 142 17.50 -39.60 -13.44
C ARG A 142 18.17 -38.28 -13.77
#